data_AF-A0A849F3A2-F1
#
_entry.id   AF-A0A849F3A2-F1
#
_cell.length_a   1.000
_cell.length_b   1.000
_cell.length_c   1.000
_cell.angle_alpha   90.00
_cell.angle_beta   90.00
_cell.angle_gamma   90.00
#
_symmetry.space_group_name_H-M   'P 1'
#
loop_
_entity.id
_entity.type
_entity.pdbx_description
1 polymer ?
#
loop_
_entity_poly.entity_id
_entity_poly.type
_entity_poly.pdbx_seq_one_letter_code
_entity_poly.pdbx_strand_id
1 'polypeptide(L)'
;MMLGLFYILVPIILIGMIAFKRQPNRLIWILTILSFGSVLAYLWATARWELISIYFRPIFLVLFIAACIFSFMRIKKPVTPPKKIIVLFGIVLHIVLIVFFSGLNWFTFRGYTTPDNAIDLASPFRNGKQVVLHGGASPFTNGHFHVKPQNYALDIVGLNTLGMRSKSIAGGSNLEGYVIYGEPVFSPVNGVVSVVVDEFDDQNPPMTDTAHLAGNHVLVESEGVEILLAHLKKGSVLVKEGDRVTTNTEIGQVGNTGNTSEPHLHIHVERGGSPKTILNGKAVPFTINDRFLIRGDVIN
;
A
#
# COMPACT_ATOMS: atom_id res chain seq x y z
N MET A 1 16.89 -2.29 -0.08
CA MET A 1 17.30 -3.34 -1.05
C MET A 1 16.87 -4.76 -0.64
N MET A 2 17.16 -5.23 0.58
CA MET A 2 16.84 -6.62 1.01
C MET A 2 15.34 -6.95 0.98
N LEU A 3 14.47 -5.99 1.33
CA LEU A 3 13.02 -6.19 1.38
C LEU A 3 12.40 -6.46 0.00
N GLY A 4 12.87 -5.78 -1.06
CA GLY A 4 12.37 -5.97 -2.42
C GLY A 4 12.69 -7.37 -2.95
N LEU A 5 13.94 -7.82 -2.83
CA LEU A 5 14.34 -9.16 -3.28
C LEU A 5 13.53 -10.26 -2.60
N PHE A 6 13.17 -10.09 -1.33
CA PHE A 6 12.31 -11.02 -0.61
C PHE A 6 10.94 -11.20 -1.30
N TYR A 7 10.32 -10.12 -1.79
CA TYR A 7 9.01 -10.16 -2.47
C TYR A 7 9.04 -10.89 -3.83
N ILE A 8 10.21 -11.10 -4.42
CA ILE A 8 10.36 -11.89 -5.65
C ILE A 8 10.79 -13.32 -5.33
N LEU A 9 11.82 -13.47 -4.50
CA LEU A 9 12.46 -14.75 -4.25
C LEU A 9 11.51 -15.72 -3.57
N VAL A 10 10.75 -15.27 -2.57
CA VAL A 10 9.81 -16.14 -1.85
C VAL A 10 8.73 -16.68 -2.80
N PRO A 11 8.02 -15.84 -3.59
CA PRO A 11 7.07 -16.37 -4.55
C PRO A 11 7.68 -17.34 -5.57
N ILE A 12 8.84 -17.01 -6.14
CA ILE A 12 9.52 -17.90 -7.11
C ILE A 12 9.85 -19.25 -6.48
N ILE A 13 10.41 -19.26 -5.26
CA ILE A 13 10.77 -20.50 -4.56
C ILE A 13 9.52 -21.32 -4.26
N LEU A 14 8.47 -20.73 -3.68
CA LEU A 14 7.27 -21.46 -3.30
C LEU A 14 6.52 -22.01 -4.53
N ILE A 15 6.37 -21.20 -5.58
CA ILE A 15 5.73 -21.60 -6.84
C ILE A 15 6.58 -22.68 -7.53
N GLY A 16 7.90 -22.52 -7.57
CA GLY A 16 8.82 -23.52 -8.13
C GLY A 16 8.78 -24.84 -7.35
N MET A 17 8.69 -24.79 -6.02
CA MET A 17 8.49 -25.98 -5.20
C MET A 17 7.16 -26.67 -5.50
N ILE A 18 6.06 -25.93 -5.73
CA ILE A 18 4.80 -26.53 -6.16
C ILE A 18 4.97 -27.20 -7.53
N ALA A 19 5.49 -26.47 -8.51
CA ALA A 19 5.58 -26.91 -9.90
C ALA A 19 6.51 -28.12 -10.09
N PHE A 20 7.69 -28.10 -9.45
CA PHE A 20 8.78 -29.02 -9.77
C PHE A 20 9.04 -30.08 -8.71
N LYS A 21 8.66 -29.86 -7.44
CA LYS A 21 8.78 -30.91 -6.41
C LYS A 21 7.64 -31.90 -6.56
N ARG A 22 7.99 -33.15 -6.83
CA ARG A 22 7.01 -34.23 -7.00
C ARG A 22 6.25 -34.49 -5.70
N GLN A 23 4.92 -34.47 -5.79
CA GLN A 23 4.03 -34.71 -4.67
C GLN A 23 3.67 -36.21 -4.55
N PRO A 24 3.76 -36.82 -3.36
CA PRO A 24 3.62 -38.27 -3.20
C PRO A 24 2.16 -38.74 -3.29
N ASN A 25 1.20 -37.89 -2.90
CA ASN A 25 -0.23 -38.16 -2.90
C ASN A 25 -1.03 -36.84 -2.86
N ARG A 26 -2.35 -36.93 -3.00
CA ARG A 26 -3.25 -35.77 -3.02
C ARG A 26 -3.27 -34.99 -1.70
N LEU A 27 -3.17 -35.66 -0.55
CA LEU A 27 -3.19 -34.99 0.76
C LEU A 27 -1.99 -34.03 0.92
N ILE A 28 -0.77 -34.50 0.64
CA ILE A 28 0.42 -33.66 0.72
C ILE A 28 0.38 -32.53 -0.32
N TRP A 29 -0.15 -32.80 -1.52
CA TRP A 29 -0.35 -31.77 -2.54
C TRP A 29 -1.32 -30.67 -2.06
N ILE A 30 -2.47 -31.04 -1.47
CA ILE A 30 -3.44 -30.09 -0.89
C ILE A 30 -2.77 -29.26 0.22
N LEU A 31 -2.09 -29.92 1.17
CA LEU A 31 -1.40 -29.23 2.26
C LEU A 31 -0.34 -28.25 1.74
N THR A 32 0.40 -28.64 0.70
CA THR A 32 1.40 -27.76 0.07
C THR A 32 0.73 -26.54 -0.55
N ILE A 33 -0.33 -26.71 -1.33
CA ILE A 33 -1.03 -25.59 -1.97
C ILE A 33 -1.69 -24.68 -0.95
N LEU A 34 -2.34 -25.22 0.07
CA LEU A 34 -2.99 -24.40 1.10
C LEU A 34 -1.95 -23.60 1.90
N SER A 35 -0.86 -24.23 2.32
CA SER A 35 0.19 -23.55 3.09
C SER A 35 0.95 -22.52 2.28
N PHE A 36 1.40 -22.85 1.06
CA PHE A 36 2.16 -21.92 0.24
C PHE A 36 1.25 -20.88 -0.38
N GLY A 37 0.03 -21.26 -0.78
CA GLY A 37 -0.99 -20.34 -1.26
C GLY A 37 -1.39 -19.30 -0.21
N SER A 38 -1.50 -19.67 1.07
CA SER A 38 -1.79 -18.69 2.13
C SER A 38 -0.61 -17.72 2.35
N VAL A 39 0.64 -18.18 2.28
CA VAL A 39 1.82 -17.30 2.31
C VAL A 39 1.82 -16.35 1.11
N LEU A 40 1.58 -16.88 -0.09
CA LEU A 40 1.52 -16.09 -1.33
C LEU A 40 0.38 -15.07 -1.31
N ALA A 41 -0.80 -15.44 -0.80
CA ALA A 41 -1.93 -14.53 -0.64
C ALA A 41 -1.59 -13.38 0.32
N TYR A 42 -0.90 -13.70 1.42
CA TYR A 42 -0.47 -12.68 2.39
C TYR A 42 0.54 -11.71 1.76
N LEU A 43 1.53 -12.22 1.04
CA LEU A 43 2.49 -11.39 0.29
C LEU A 43 1.77 -10.57 -0.79
N TRP A 44 0.85 -11.17 -1.54
CA TRP A 44 0.06 -10.49 -2.56
C TRP A 44 -0.69 -9.29 -1.99
N ALA A 45 -1.22 -9.40 -0.77
CA ALA A 45 -1.99 -8.35 -0.12
C ALA A 45 -1.14 -7.28 0.59
N THR A 46 0.06 -7.62 1.09
CA THR A 46 0.83 -6.75 2.01
C THR A 46 2.17 -6.27 1.46
N ALA A 47 2.73 -6.94 0.45
CA ALA A 47 4.03 -6.59 -0.10
C ALA A 47 4.01 -5.24 -0.83
N ARG A 48 5.19 -4.61 -0.85
CA ARG A 48 5.45 -3.33 -1.54
C ARG A 48 5.89 -3.60 -2.99
N TRP A 49 4.91 -3.96 -3.83
CA TRP A 49 5.14 -4.41 -5.21
C TRP A 49 5.74 -3.33 -6.11
N GLU A 50 5.35 -2.08 -5.90
CA GLU A 50 5.86 -0.88 -6.58
C GLU A 50 7.35 -0.59 -6.33
N LEU A 51 8.00 -1.24 -5.36
CA LEU A 51 9.46 -1.21 -5.27
C LEU A 51 10.13 -1.87 -6.47
N ILE A 52 9.47 -2.82 -7.15
CA ILE A 52 10.08 -3.65 -8.19
C ILE A 52 9.25 -3.62 -9.47
N SER A 53 7.96 -3.93 -9.36
CA SER A 53 6.94 -3.73 -10.38
C SER A 53 5.61 -4.23 -9.83
N ILE A 54 4.57 -3.40 -9.88
CA ILE A 54 3.21 -3.83 -9.56
C ILE A 54 2.71 -4.98 -10.43
N TYR A 55 3.30 -5.19 -11.62
CA TYR A 55 2.89 -6.25 -12.55
C TYR A 55 3.29 -7.66 -12.08
N PHE A 56 4.25 -7.79 -11.16
CA PHE A 56 4.54 -9.09 -10.56
C PHE A 56 3.37 -9.65 -9.75
N ARG A 57 2.54 -8.77 -9.18
CA ARG A 57 1.39 -9.14 -8.35
C ARG A 57 0.39 -10.04 -9.10
N PRO A 58 -0.13 -9.68 -10.30
CA PRO A 58 -0.94 -10.61 -11.09
C PRO A 58 -0.13 -11.75 -11.74
N ILE A 59 1.12 -11.53 -12.14
CA ILE A 59 1.96 -12.59 -12.75
C ILE A 59 2.13 -13.78 -11.79
N PHE A 60 2.44 -13.53 -10.52
CA PHE A 60 2.61 -14.61 -9.54
C PHE A 60 1.31 -15.36 -9.26
N LEU A 61 0.15 -14.71 -9.34
CA LEU A 61 -1.14 -15.40 -9.24
C LEU A 61 -1.34 -16.39 -10.41
N VAL A 62 -1.06 -15.95 -11.63
CA VAL A 62 -1.16 -16.80 -12.83
C VAL A 62 -0.16 -17.98 -12.75
N LEU A 63 1.09 -17.71 -12.37
CA LEU A 63 2.11 -18.75 -12.21
C LEU A 63 1.77 -19.73 -11.10
N PHE A 64 1.19 -19.28 -9.99
CA PHE A 64 0.71 -20.15 -8.92
C PHE A 64 -0.40 -21.08 -9.41
N ILE A 65 -1.40 -20.56 -10.13
CA ILE A 65 -2.49 -21.37 -10.70
C ILE A 65 -1.92 -22.41 -11.68
N ALA A 66 -1.02 -21.99 -12.58
CA ALA A 66 -0.36 -22.89 -13.52
C ALA A 66 0.45 -23.99 -12.80
N ALA A 67 1.19 -23.64 -11.74
CA ALA A 67 1.94 -24.58 -10.93
C ALA A 67 1.02 -25.59 -10.22
N CYS A 68 -0.13 -25.16 -9.71
CA CYS A 68 -1.14 -26.03 -9.11
C CYS A 68 -1.66 -27.06 -10.13
N ILE A 69 -2.06 -26.61 -11.33
CA ILE A 69 -2.54 -27.49 -12.40
C ILE A 69 -1.45 -28.48 -12.85
N PHE A 70 -0.24 -27.97 -13.13
CA PHE A 70 0.88 -28.79 -13.58
C PHE A 70 1.29 -29.83 -12.54
N SER A 71 1.40 -29.45 -11.28
CA SER A 71 1.80 -30.35 -10.20
C SER A 71 0.75 -31.41 -9.89
N PHE A 72 -0.55 -31.11 -10.06
CA PHE A 72 -1.65 -32.05 -9.89
C PHE A 72 -1.51 -33.25 -10.85
N MET A 73 -1.20 -32.96 -12.13
CA MET A 73 -1.01 -33.99 -13.16
C MET A 73 0.21 -34.88 -12.89
N ARG A 74 1.12 -34.47 -12.00
CA ARG A 74 2.38 -35.18 -11.70
C ARG A 74 2.38 -35.86 -10.33
N ILE A 75 1.25 -35.90 -9.62
CA ILE A 75 1.11 -36.62 -8.35
C ILE A 75 1.36 -38.11 -8.61
N LYS A 76 2.42 -38.64 -7.98
CA LYS A 76 2.76 -40.06 -8.12
C LYS A 76 3.59 -40.50 -6.93
N LYS A 77 3.16 -41.59 -6.27
CA LYS A 77 3.85 -42.20 -5.12
C LYS A 77 5.35 -42.41 -5.41
N PRO A 78 6.25 -42.07 -4.48
CA PRO A 78 7.68 -42.28 -4.66
C PRO A 78 8.00 -43.78 -4.65
N VAL A 79 9.07 -44.16 -5.36
CA VAL A 79 9.57 -45.55 -5.38
C VAL A 79 10.02 -45.96 -3.98
N THR A 80 10.79 -45.10 -3.33
CA THR A 80 11.23 -45.28 -1.94
C THR A 80 10.49 -44.27 -1.06
N PRO A 81 9.59 -44.72 -0.16
CA PRO A 81 8.88 -43.80 0.72
C PRO A 81 9.85 -43.21 1.77
N PRO A 82 9.72 -41.91 2.09
CA PRO A 82 10.49 -41.30 3.16
C PRO A 82 10.10 -41.89 4.52
N LYS A 83 10.98 -41.72 5.53
CA LYS A 83 10.71 -42.15 6.91
C LYS A 83 9.42 -41.48 7.44
N LYS A 84 8.59 -42.24 8.17
CA LYS A 84 7.30 -41.75 8.72
C LYS A 84 7.44 -40.44 9.51
N ILE A 85 8.50 -40.32 10.31
CA ILE A 85 8.76 -39.11 11.11
C ILE A 85 8.97 -37.86 10.25
N ILE A 86 9.59 -37.98 9.08
CA ILE A 86 9.80 -36.88 8.13
C ILE A 86 8.47 -36.46 7.51
N VAL A 87 7.62 -37.43 7.17
CA VAL A 87 6.28 -37.16 6.63
C VAL A 87 5.42 -36.46 7.68
N LEU A 88 5.41 -36.96 8.92
CA LEU A 88 4.65 -36.37 10.02
C LEU A 88 5.13 -34.93 10.30
N PHE A 89 6.43 -34.72 10.40
CA PHE A 89 7.00 -33.38 10.58
C PHE A 89 6.58 -32.43 9.46
N GLY A 90 6.63 -32.87 8.20
CA GLY A 90 6.18 -32.07 7.06
C GLY A 90 4.70 -31.71 7.12
N ILE A 91 3.83 -32.67 7.49
CA ILE A 91 2.40 -32.41 7.67
C ILE A 91 2.16 -31.37 8.77
N VAL A 92 2.81 -31.53 9.93
CA VAL A 92 2.69 -30.58 11.06
C VAL A 92 3.15 -29.19 10.62
N LEU A 93 4.28 -29.08 9.92
CA LEU A 93 4.78 -27.81 9.41
C LEU A 93 3.78 -27.14 8.46
N HIS A 94 3.19 -27.89 7.52
CA HIS A 94 2.16 -27.35 6.63
C HIS A 94 0.93 -26.87 7.40
N ILE A 95 0.46 -27.62 8.40
CA ILE A 95 -0.69 -27.23 9.23
C ILE A 95 -0.38 -25.93 9.98
N VAL A 96 0.80 -25.82 10.59
CA VAL A 96 1.23 -24.60 11.29
C VAL A 96 1.24 -23.40 10.35
N LEU A 97 1.80 -23.54 9.15
CA LEU A 97 1.81 -22.48 8.14
C LEU A 97 0.39 -22.10 7.68
N ILE A 98 -0.48 -23.09 7.45
CA ILE A 98 -1.88 -22.83 7.06
C ILE A 98 -2.58 -22.02 8.14
N VAL A 99 -2.53 -22.46 9.39
CA VAL A 99 -3.21 -21.78 10.52
C VAL A 99 -2.67 -20.36 10.69
N PHE A 100 -1.35 -20.21 10.72
CA PHE A 100 -0.70 -18.92 10.94
C PHE A 100 -1.03 -17.92 9.82
N PHE A 101 -0.77 -18.28 8.56
CA PHE A 101 -0.99 -17.36 7.44
C PHE A 101 -2.48 -17.18 7.10
N SER A 102 -3.36 -18.15 7.36
CA SER A 102 -4.80 -17.93 7.20
C SER A 102 -5.31 -16.91 8.23
N GLY A 103 -4.81 -16.94 9.46
CA GLY A 103 -5.09 -15.92 10.47
C GLY A 103 -4.62 -14.53 10.05
N LEU A 104 -3.37 -14.41 9.56
CA LEU A 104 -2.86 -13.14 9.05
C LEU A 104 -3.67 -12.62 7.85
N ASN A 105 -4.01 -13.50 6.91
CA ASN A 105 -4.86 -13.15 5.77
C ASN A 105 -6.23 -12.68 6.22
N TRP A 106 -6.85 -13.34 7.20
CA TRP A 106 -8.14 -12.91 7.75
C TRP A 106 -8.11 -11.46 8.26
N PHE A 107 -7.09 -11.10 9.07
CA PHE A 107 -6.93 -9.73 9.54
C PHE A 107 -6.57 -8.74 8.43
N THR A 108 -5.86 -9.19 7.40
CA THR A 108 -5.48 -8.37 6.25
C THR A 108 -6.71 -8.05 5.38
N PHE A 109 -7.44 -9.08 4.94
CA PHE A 109 -8.59 -8.94 4.04
C PHE A 109 -9.83 -8.34 4.71
N ARG A 110 -9.98 -8.45 6.03
CA ARG A 110 -10.99 -7.67 6.75
C ARG A 110 -10.79 -6.16 6.56
N GLY A 111 -9.56 -5.71 6.34
CA GLY A 111 -9.22 -4.33 6.04
C GLY A 111 -9.63 -3.86 4.64
N TYR A 112 -10.18 -4.73 3.79
CA TYR A 112 -10.59 -4.38 2.43
C TYR A 112 -12.04 -3.90 2.38
N THR A 113 -12.80 -4.12 3.44
CA THR A 113 -14.19 -3.67 3.51
C THR A 113 -14.24 -2.17 3.79
N THR A 114 -14.96 -1.44 2.95
CA THR A 114 -15.29 -0.03 3.18
C THR A 114 -16.02 0.11 4.51
N PRO A 115 -15.50 0.90 5.45
CA PRO A 115 -16.22 1.19 6.69
C PRO A 115 -17.49 2.00 6.43
N ASP A 116 -18.49 1.83 7.29
CA ASP A 116 -19.72 2.60 7.23
C ASP A 116 -19.46 4.11 7.37
N ASN A 117 -20.30 4.92 6.73
CA ASN A 117 -20.19 6.39 6.72
C ASN A 117 -18.92 6.92 6.06
N ALA A 118 -18.34 6.16 5.13
CA ALA A 118 -17.30 6.69 4.26
C ALA A 118 -17.83 7.87 3.44
N ILE A 119 -17.06 8.94 3.37
CA ILE A 119 -17.33 10.05 2.46
C ILE A 119 -16.58 9.85 1.15
N ASP A 120 -17.14 10.31 0.04
CA ASP A 120 -16.44 10.22 -1.24
C ASP A 120 -15.64 11.49 -1.55
N LEU A 121 -14.42 11.28 -2.04
CA LEU A 121 -13.51 12.32 -2.46
C LEU A 121 -13.25 12.16 -3.96
N ALA A 122 -13.10 13.28 -4.67
CA ALA A 122 -12.53 13.24 -6.01
C ALA A 122 -11.04 12.87 -5.95
N SER A 123 -10.53 12.24 -7.01
CA SER A 123 -9.09 12.01 -7.13
C SER A 123 -8.31 13.33 -7.01
N PRO A 124 -7.24 13.39 -6.19
CA PRO A 124 -6.37 14.56 -6.13
C PRO A 124 -5.39 14.63 -7.32
N PHE A 125 -5.41 13.65 -8.23
CA PHE A 125 -4.55 13.60 -9.42
C PHE A 125 -5.37 13.69 -10.71
N ARG A 126 -4.80 14.33 -11.74
CA ARG A 126 -5.41 14.43 -13.07
C ARG A 126 -4.71 13.59 -14.12
N ASN A 127 -3.44 13.27 -13.89
CA ASN A 127 -2.59 12.57 -14.82
C ASN A 127 -1.77 11.51 -14.10
N GLY A 128 -1.07 10.70 -14.90
CA GLY A 128 -0.19 9.66 -14.39
C GLY A 128 -0.94 8.45 -13.88
N LYS A 129 -0.18 7.51 -13.33
CA LYS A 129 -0.69 6.29 -12.73
C LYS A 129 -0.17 6.25 -11.31
N GLN A 130 -1.05 6.29 -10.33
CA GLN A 130 -0.67 6.25 -8.93
C GLN A 130 -1.00 4.88 -8.32
N VAL A 131 -0.35 4.56 -7.21
CA VAL A 131 -0.61 3.38 -6.42
C VAL A 131 -0.61 3.74 -4.94
N VAL A 132 -1.54 3.13 -4.22
CA VAL A 132 -1.64 3.27 -2.78
C VAL A 132 -0.55 2.45 -2.11
N LEU A 133 0.34 3.12 -1.40
CA LEU A 133 1.40 2.54 -0.60
C LEU A 133 0.84 2.08 0.77
N HIS A 134 0.19 2.99 1.49
CA HIS A 134 -0.49 2.71 2.75
C HIS A 134 -1.97 2.99 2.56
N GLY A 135 -2.84 2.04 2.90
CA GLY A 135 -4.28 2.20 2.75
C GLY A 135 -5.07 0.97 3.18
N GLY A 136 -6.37 1.15 3.34
CA GLY A 136 -7.28 0.16 3.91
C GLY A 136 -7.47 0.27 5.42
N ALA A 137 -8.37 -0.57 5.93
CA ALA A 137 -8.85 -0.58 7.32
C ALA A 137 -8.14 -1.63 8.19
N SER A 138 -6.85 -1.89 7.94
CA SER A 138 -6.07 -2.89 8.68
C SER A 138 -4.61 -2.46 8.86
N PRO A 139 -4.00 -2.71 10.03
CA PRO A 139 -2.59 -2.40 10.26
C PRO A 139 -1.63 -3.19 9.35
N PHE A 140 -2.10 -4.28 8.74
CA PHE A 140 -1.29 -5.09 7.82
C PHE A 140 -1.14 -4.47 6.42
N THR A 141 -2.06 -3.59 6.02
CA THR A 141 -2.01 -2.88 4.73
C THR A 141 -1.75 -1.38 4.91
N ASN A 142 -2.15 -0.82 6.05
CA ASN A 142 -2.07 0.59 6.36
C ASN A 142 -1.24 0.83 7.62
N GLY A 143 -0.08 1.49 7.47
CA GLY A 143 0.81 1.78 8.60
C GLY A 143 0.21 2.83 9.55
N HIS A 144 -0.67 3.68 9.02
CA HIS A 144 -1.33 4.76 9.76
C HIS A 144 -2.44 4.27 10.67
N PHE A 145 -2.87 3.00 10.54
CA PHE A 145 -3.91 2.42 11.39
C PHE A 145 -3.52 2.29 12.87
N HIS A 146 -2.26 2.58 13.21
CA HIS A 146 -1.76 2.68 14.57
C HIS A 146 -1.95 4.09 15.18
N VAL A 147 -2.20 5.11 14.35
CA VAL A 147 -2.37 6.50 14.74
C VAL A 147 -3.83 6.87 14.53
N LYS A 148 -4.62 6.92 15.61
CA LYS A 148 -6.10 6.99 15.55
C LYS A 148 -6.66 8.05 14.58
N PRO A 149 -6.17 9.30 14.54
CA PRO A 149 -6.65 10.33 13.59
C PRO A 149 -6.35 10.01 12.11
N GLN A 150 -5.33 9.18 11.86
CA GLN A 150 -4.93 8.74 10.53
C GLN A 150 -5.45 7.34 10.19
N ASN A 151 -6.37 6.79 10.98
CA ASN A 151 -7.06 5.58 10.55
C ASN A 151 -7.69 5.87 9.18
N TYR A 152 -7.43 5.03 8.18
CA TYR A 152 -7.84 5.21 6.78
C TYR A 152 -7.05 6.23 5.95
N ALA A 153 -6.00 6.84 6.50
CA ALA A 153 -5.09 7.66 5.70
C ALA A 153 -4.50 6.87 4.53
N LEU A 154 -4.25 7.58 3.43
CA LEU A 154 -3.58 7.04 2.26
C LEU A 154 -2.23 7.72 2.08
N ASP A 155 -1.20 6.91 1.88
CA ASP A 155 0.04 7.37 1.25
C ASP A 155 0.03 6.89 -0.19
N ILE A 156 0.17 7.83 -1.14
CA ILE A 156 0.03 7.57 -2.56
C ILE A 156 1.34 7.91 -3.27
N VAL A 157 1.84 6.97 -4.07
CA VAL A 157 3.04 7.16 -4.91
C VAL A 157 2.71 6.99 -6.39
N GLY A 158 3.55 7.53 -7.25
CA GLY A 158 3.41 7.47 -8.71
C GLY A 158 4.09 6.24 -9.27
N LEU A 159 3.69 5.81 -10.45
CA LEU A 159 4.25 4.64 -11.15
C LEU A 159 4.76 5.01 -12.53
N ASN A 160 5.98 4.55 -12.85
CA ASN A 160 6.48 4.61 -14.21
C ASN A 160 5.86 3.51 -15.08
N THR A 161 6.25 3.46 -16.35
CA THR A 161 5.76 2.47 -17.32
C THR A 161 6.06 1.02 -16.94
N LEU A 162 7.14 0.78 -16.17
CA LEU A 162 7.50 -0.53 -15.64
C LEU A 162 6.72 -0.89 -14.37
N GLY A 163 5.82 -0.02 -13.89
CA GLY A 163 5.06 -0.23 -12.66
C GLY A 163 5.90 -0.06 -11.40
N MET A 164 6.98 0.70 -11.46
CA MET A 164 7.85 1.03 -10.32
C MET A 164 7.62 2.45 -9.82
N ARG A 165 7.78 2.67 -8.52
CA ARG A 165 7.64 4.00 -7.91
C ARG A 165 8.81 4.96 -8.13
N SER A 166 9.96 4.44 -8.55
CA SER A 166 11.15 5.25 -8.83
C SER A 166 12.05 4.54 -9.84
N LYS A 167 13.09 5.23 -10.33
CA LYS A 167 14.11 4.65 -11.23
C LYS A 167 14.98 3.57 -10.56
N SER A 168 14.90 3.42 -9.22
CA SER A 168 15.70 2.47 -8.43
C SER A 168 14.82 1.58 -7.55
N ILE A 169 15.15 0.29 -7.47
CA ILE A 169 14.46 -0.65 -6.56
C ILE A 169 14.66 -0.29 -5.08
N ALA A 170 15.84 0.24 -4.75
CA ALA A 170 16.16 0.63 -3.37
C ALA A 170 15.59 2.00 -2.99
N GLY A 171 14.99 2.73 -3.94
CA GLY A 171 14.91 4.19 -3.86
C GLY A 171 16.25 4.85 -4.21
N GLY A 172 16.25 6.16 -4.26
CA GLY A 172 17.44 6.98 -4.48
C GLY A 172 17.46 8.13 -3.48
N SER A 173 18.62 8.72 -3.27
CA SER A 173 18.74 9.94 -2.46
C SER A 173 18.29 11.19 -3.21
N ASN A 174 17.91 11.06 -4.48
CA ASN A 174 17.50 12.16 -5.33
C ASN A 174 15.98 12.15 -5.57
N LEU A 175 15.32 13.27 -5.29
CA LEU A 175 13.86 13.40 -5.33
C LEU A 175 13.29 13.20 -6.74
N GLU A 176 13.96 13.72 -7.78
CA GLU A 176 13.55 13.57 -9.19
C GLU A 176 13.71 12.12 -9.71
N GLY A 177 14.26 11.23 -8.88
CA GLY A 177 14.25 9.79 -9.14
C GLY A 177 12.89 9.14 -8.89
N TYR A 178 12.02 9.77 -8.09
CA TYR A 178 10.69 9.29 -7.73
C TYR A 178 9.65 9.84 -8.70
N VAL A 179 8.74 8.98 -9.13
CA VAL A 179 7.82 9.31 -10.23
C VAL A 179 6.82 10.39 -9.84
N ILE A 180 6.40 10.41 -8.57
CA ILE A 180 5.39 11.37 -8.08
C ILE A 180 5.96 12.73 -7.71
N TYR A 181 7.28 12.87 -7.57
CA TYR A 181 7.85 14.12 -7.10
C TYR A 181 7.55 15.25 -8.11
N GLY A 182 6.88 16.31 -7.65
CA GLY A 182 6.41 17.41 -8.48
C GLY A 182 5.06 17.18 -9.17
N GLU A 183 4.39 16.04 -8.95
CA GLU A 183 3.05 15.79 -9.51
C GLU A 183 2.04 16.81 -8.94
N PRO A 184 1.25 17.49 -9.79
CA PRO A 184 0.20 18.40 -9.32
C PRO A 184 -0.86 17.70 -8.46
N VAL A 185 -1.24 18.37 -7.37
CA VAL A 185 -2.26 17.93 -6.41
C VAL A 185 -3.45 18.88 -6.50
N PHE A 186 -4.63 18.32 -6.72
CA PHE A 186 -5.89 19.05 -6.77
C PHE A 186 -6.71 18.82 -5.52
N SER A 187 -7.60 19.77 -5.21
CA SER A 187 -8.52 19.59 -4.09
C SER A 187 -9.39 18.36 -4.33
N PRO A 188 -9.50 17.44 -3.35
CA PRO A 188 -10.41 16.29 -3.46
C PRO A 188 -11.88 16.68 -3.24
N VAL A 189 -12.16 17.90 -2.78
CA VAL A 189 -13.50 18.37 -2.42
C VAL A 189 -13.76 19.80 -2.88
N ASN A 190 -15.03 20.19 -2.86
CA ASN A 190 -15.41 21.60 -2.86
C ASN A 190 -15.43 22.08 -1.41
N GLY A 191 -14.72 23.15 -1.08
CA GLY A 191 -14.54 23.53 0.31
C GLY A 191 -13.88 24.88 0.52
N VAL A 192 -13.42 25.12 1.74
CA VAL A 192 -12.67 26.31 2.13
C VAL A 192 -11.32 25.87 2.70
N VAL A 193 -10.25 26.50 2.25
CA VAL A 193 -8.91 26.24 2.80
C VAL A 193 -8.84 26.82 4.21
N SER A 194 -8.61 25.98 5.22
CA SER A 194 -8.54 26.39 6.62
C SER A 194 -7.11 26.62 7.11
N VAL A 195 -6.13 25.92 6.52
CA VAL A 195 -4.71 26.00 6.88
C VAL A 195 -3.85 25.90 5.64
N VAL A 196 -2.78 26.69 5.61
CA VAL A 196 -1.71 26.56 4.62
C VAL A 196 -0.34 26.63 5.29
N VAL A 197 0.52 25.65 5.02
CA VAL A 197 1.92 25.66 5.42
C VAL A 197 2.79 25.34 4.21
N ASP A 198 3.73 26.25 3.89
CA ASP A 198 4.64 26.14 2.74
C ASP A 198 6.03 26.75 3.03
N GLU A 199 6.63 26.35 4.15
CA GLU A 199 7.90 26.92 4.64
C GLU A 199 9.05 25.89 4.76
N PHE A 200 8.72 24.61 4.89
CA PHE A 200 9.69 23.54 5.12
C PHE A 200 10.38 23.09 3.84
N ASP A 201 11.65 22.74 3.95
CA ASP A 201 12.45 22.21 2.84
C ASP A 201 12.17 20.73 2.59
N ASP A 202 12.14 20.34 1.31
CA ASP A 202 12.08 18.94 0.91
C ASP A 202 13.32 18.18 1.43
N GLN A 203 13.09 17.00 2.00
CA GLN A 203 14.15 16.17 2.56
C GLN A 203 14.59 15.12 1.54
N ASN A 204 15.89 15.05 1.23
CA ASN A 204 16.41 13.98 0.38
C ASN A 204 16.45 12.65 1.18
N PRO A 205 15.81 11.55 0.71
CA PRO A 205 15.86 10.28 1.43
C PRO A 205 17.31 9.81 1.69
N PRO A 206 17.62 9.25 2.87
CA PRO A 206 16.69 8.86 3.94
C PRO A 206 16.45 9.96 5.00
N MET A 207 16.82 11.21 4.75
CA MET A 207 16.56 12.30 5.69
C MET A 207 15.06 12.56 5.80
N THR A 208 14.63 12.98 6.99
CA THR A 208 13.24 13.23 7.34
C THR A 208 13.19 14.29 8.45
N ASP A 209 12.11 15.04 8.52
CA ASP A 209 11.87 16.02 9.58
C ASP A 209 10.81 15.50 10.56
N THR A 210 11.27 14.95 11.69
CA THR A 210 10.38 14.41 12.73
C THR A 210 9.73 15.46 13.61
N ALA A 211 10.19 16.72 13.55
CA ALA A 211 9.59 17.81 14.31
C ALA A 211 8.34 18.35 13.61
N HIS A 212 8.32 18.33 12.28
CA HIS A 212 7.22 18.83 11.46
C HIS A 212 6.55 17.69 10.70
N LEU A 213 5.75 16.89 11.42
CA LEU A 213 5.24 15.60 10.92
C LEU A 213 4.60 15.65 9.53
N ALA A 214 3.72 16.63 9.26
CA ALA A 214 3.04 16.78 7.97
C ALA A 214 3.87 17.54 6.91
N GLY A 215 4.97 18.19 7.29
CA GLY A 215 5.71 19.10 6.40
C GLY A 215 4.83 20.23 5.88
N ASN A 216 5.02 20.61 4.62
CA ASN A 216 4.14 21.54 3.94
C ASN A 216 2.82 20.84 3.61
N HIS A 217 1.71 21.50 3.90
CA HIS A 217 0.40 20.89 3.82
C HIS A 217 -0.71 21.93 3.69
N VAL A 218 -1.87 21.46 3.26
CA VAL A 218 -3.11 22.23 3.19
C VAL A 218 -4.23 21.44 3.84
N LEU A 219 -5.04 22.11 4.66
CA LEU A 219 -6.32 21.58 5.15
C LEU A 219 -7.46 22.23 4.37
N VAL A 220 -8.37 21.40 3.88
CA VAL A 220 -9.62 21.85 3.24
C VAL A 220 -10.79 21.41 4.11
N GLU A 221 -11.58 22.37 4.58
CA GLU A 221 -12.84 22.12 5.27
C GLU A 221 -13.97 21.93 4.26
N SER A 222 -14.70 20.83 4.41
CA SER A 222 -15.89 20.51 3.60
C SER A 222 -16.87 19.70 4.43
N GLU A 223 -18.14 20.09 4.43
CA GLU A 223 -19.25 19.32 5.05
C GLU A 223 -18.97 18.83 6.49
N GLY A 224 -18.29 19.65 7.30
CA GLY A 224 -17.98 19.33 8.70
C GLY A 224 -16.87 18.29 8.89
N VAL A 225 -16.03 18.09 7.88
CA VAL A 225 -14.76 17.35 7.96
C VAL A 225 -13.61 18.20 7.45
N GLU A 226 -12.39 17.82 7.84
CA GLU A 226 -11.13 18.42 7.42
C GLU A 226 -10.34 17.38 6.61
N ILE A 227 -9.92 17.76 5.41
CA ILE A 227 -9.09 16.92 4.54
C ILE A 227 -7.68 17.48 4.55
N LEU A 228 -6.73 16.71 5.06
CA LEU A 228 -5.31 17.03 5.03
C LEU A 228 -4.69 16.56 3.71
N LEU A 229 -3.95 17.43 3.04
CA LEU A 229 -3.03 17.10 1.94
C LEU A 229 -1.61 17.48 2.39
N ALA A 230 -0.75 16.50 2.65
CA ALA A 230 0.54 16.71 3.29
C ALA A 230 1.74 16.29 2.44
N HIS A 231 2.94 16.61 2.95
CA HIS A 231 4.23 16.42 2.30
C HIS A 231 4.37 17.15 0.96
N LEU A 232 3.72 18.31 0.83
CA LEU A 232 3.78 19.14 -0.37
C LEU A 232 5.19 19.70 -0.59
N LYS A 233 5.53 19.97 -1.84
CA LYS A 233 6.82 20.52 -2.25
C LYS A 233 6.94 21.97 -1.81
N LYS A 234 8.12 22.38 -1.36
CA LYS A 234 8.37 23.77 -0.95
C LYS A 234 8.11 24.76 -2.08
N GLY A 235 7.40 25.84 -1.75
CA GLY A 235 7.08 26.95 -2.65
C GLY A 235 6.11 26.56 -3.76
N SER A 236 5.39 25.44 -3.62
CA SER A 236 4.46 24.96 -4.63
C SER A 236 2.99 25.24 -4.30
N VAL A 237 2.66 25.66 -3.08
CA VAL A 237 1.27 25.84 -2.67
C VAL A 237 0.67 27.08 -3.35
N LEU A 238 -0.45 26.90 -4.04
CA LEU A 238 -1.09 27.92 -4.89
C LEU A 238 -2.28 28.62 -4.22
N VAL A 239 -2.74 28.10 -3.08
CA VAL A 239 -3.91 28.57 -2.34
C VAL A 239 -3.53 29.26 -1.03
N LYS A 240 -4.46 30.02 -0.47
CA LYS A 240 -4.34 30.71 0.82
C LYS A 240 -5.48 30.33 1.76
N GLU A 241 -5.25 30.52 3.05
CA GLU A 241 -6.32 30.40 4.06
C GLU A 241 -7.51 31.31 3.71
N GLY A 242 -8.71 30.74 3.77
CA GLY A 242 -9.96 31.39 3.40
C GLY A 242 -10.37 31.22 1.93
N ASP A 243 -9.49 30.72 1.05
CA ASP A 243 -9.84 30.50 -0.35
C ASP A 243 -10.92 29.42 -0.49
N ARG A 244 -11.88 29.68 -1.39
CA ARG A 244 -12.86 28.67 -1.83
C ARG A 244 -12.24 27.84 -2.94
N VAL A 245 -12.20 26.53 -2.75
CA VAL A 245 -11.64 25.57 -3.71
C VAL A 245 -12.74 24.67 -4.25
N THR A 246 -12.54 24.21 -5.48
CA THR A 246 -13.36 23.16 -6.10
C THR A 246 -12.49 21.95 -6.39
N THR A 247 -13.09 20.84 -6.77
CA THR A 247 -12.32 19.68 -7.24
C THR A 247 -11.41 20.00 -8.43
N ASN A 248 -11.60 21.08 -9.17
CA ASN A 248 -10.71 21.49 -10.25
C ASN A 248 -9.59 22.45 -9.82
N THR A 249 -9.53 22.84 -8.54
CA THR A 249 -8.50 23.75 -8.03
C THR A 249 -7.22 23.00 -7.72
N GLU A 250 -6.12 23.40 -8.36
CA GLU A 250 -4.77 22.93 -8.01
C GLU A 250 -4.34 23.56 -6.68
N ILE A 251 -3.89 22.71 -5.75
CA ILE A 251 -3.47 23.08 -4.40
C ILE A 251 -1.96 23.32 -4.36
N GLY A 252 -1.20 22.47 -5.03
CA GLY A 252 0.26 22.55 -5.10
C GLY A 252 0.83 21.28 -5.74
N GLN A 253 2.06 20.92 -5.37
CA GLN A 253 2.74 19.76 -5.95
C GLN A 253 3.22 18.79 -4.87
N VAL A 254 3.25 17.49 -5.18
CA VAL A 254 3.81 16.48 -4.28
C VAL A 254 5.29 16.72 -4.05
N GLY A 255 5.70 16.75 -2.79
CA GLY A 255 7.07 16.92 -2.36
C GLY A 255 7.56 15.74 -1.52
N ASN A 256 8.46 16.06 -0.60
CA ASN A 256 9.00 15.17 0.41
C ASN A 256 9.39 15.96 1.67
N THR A 257 8.55 16.91 2.08
CA THR A 257 8.72 17.70 3.30
C THR A 257 8.17 16.96 4.53
N GLY A 258 8.67 17.25 5.72
CA GLY A 258 8.16 16.66 6.97
C GLY A 258 8.63 15.24 7.26
N ASN A 259 7.84 14.48 8.04
CA ASN A 259 8.22 13.15 8.49
C ASN A 259 7.89 12.06 7.46
N THR A 260 8.67 12.00 6.40
CA THR A 260 8.44 11.11 5.25
C THR A 260 9.65 10.22 4.96
N SER A 261 9.41 9.04 4.39
CA SER A 261 10.48 8.12 3.96
C SER A 261 10.83 8.22 2.47
N GLU A 262 9.92 8.76 1.65
CA GLU A 262 10.04 8.92 0.21
C GLU A 262 8.95 9.84 -0.34
N PRO A 263 9.15 10.53 -1.48
CA PRO A 263 8.12 11.37 -2.09
C PRO A 263 6.78 10.64 -2.26
N HIS A 264 5.72 11.19 -1.68
CA HIS A 264 4.35 10.68 -1.74
C HIS A 264 3.36 11.78 -1.36
N LEU A 265 2.10 11.64 -1.78
CA LEU A 265 1.01 12.42 -1.21
C LEU A 265 0.45 11.65 -0.01
N HIS A 266 0.44 12.29 1.16
CA HIS A 266 -0.35 11.83 2.29
C HIS A 266 -1.70 12.54 2.29
N ILE A 267 -2.79 11.77 2.40
CA ILE A 267 -4.14 12.29 2.54
C ILE A 267 -4.89 11.54 3.63
N HIS A 268 -5.54 12.29 4.52
CA HIS A 268 -6.51 11.74 5.46
C HIS A 268 -7.65 12.70 5.70
N VAL A 269 -8.71 12.18 6.30
CA VAL A 269 -9.89 12.96 6.68
C VAL A 269 -10.13 12.81 8.17
N GLU A 270 -10.34 13.93 8.84
CA GLU A 270 -10.71 13.96 10.25
C GLU A 270 -11.96 14.82 10.50
N ARG A 271 -12.63 14.55 11.62
CA ARG A 271 -13.78 15.33 12.10
C ARG A 271 -13.53 15.79 13.52
N GLY A 272 -13.87 17.05 13.78
CA GLY A 272 -13.74 17.66 15.10
C GLY A 272 -12.29 17.87 15.52
N GLY A 273 -11.38 18.01 14.54
CA GLY A 273 -10.05 18.51 14.79
C GLY A 273 -10.08 19.98 15.20
N SER A 274 -8.93 20.49 15.64
CA SER A 274 -8.72 21.94 15.67
C SER A 274 -7.89 22.31 14.46
N PRO A 275 -8.22 23.42 13.75
CA PRO A 275 -7.49 23.81 12.55
C PRO A 275 -5.98 23.92 12.74
N LYS A 276 -5.49 24.16 13.96
CA LYS A 276 -4.05 24.34 14.23
C LYS A 276 -3.30 23.07 14.64
N THR A 277 -3.98 21.94 14.78
CA THR A 277 -3.38 20.69 15.25
C THR A 277 -3.85 19.54 14.39
N ILE A 278 -3.03 19.24 13.39
CA ILE A 278 -3.10 18.02 12.61
C ILE A 278 -2.94 16.87 13.62
N LEU A 279 -3.81 15.85 13.59
CA LEU A 279 -3.77 14.66 14.47
C LEU A 279 -4.49 14.75 15.82
N ASN A 280 -5.53 15.57 15.96
CA ASN A 280 -6.38 15.55 17.16
C ASN A 280 -7.85 15.20 16.89
N GLY A 281 -8.25 15.10 15.62
CA GLY A 281 -9.61 14.74 15.24
C GLY A 281 -9.89 13.25 15.29
N LYS A 282 -11.16 12.91 15.05
CA LYS A 282 -11.59 11.52 14.82
C LYS A 282 -11.45 11.22 13.33
N ALA A 283 -10.71 10.19 12.98
CA ALA A 283 -10.59 9.78 11.59
C ALA A 283 -11.95 9.44 10.96
N VAL A 284 -12.12 9.87 9.73
CA VAL A 284 -13.30 9.60 8.90
C VAL A 284 -12.86 8.70 7.75
N PRO A 285 -13.48 7.53 7.56
CA PRO A 285 -13.21 6.71 6.39
C PRO A 285 -13.61 7.46 5.13
N PHE A 286 -12.87 7.25 4.04
CA PHE A 286 -13.19 7.89 2.77
C PHE A 286 -12.89 6.98 1.58
N THR A 287 -13.54 7.28 0.47
CA THR A 287 -13.28 6.69 -0.85
C THR A 287 -12.68 7.73 -1.78
N ILE A 288 -12.00 7.27 -2.83
CA ILE A 288 -11.60 8.12 -3.95
C ILE A 288 -12.36 7.63 -5.18
N ASN A 289 -13.22 8.48 -5.76
CA ASN A 289 -14.10 8.14 -6.87
C ASN A 289 -14.87 6.83 -6.61
N ASP A 290 -15.60 6.78 -5.50
CA ASP A 290 -16.41 5.66 -4.98
C ASP A 290 -15.63 4.37 -4.66
N ARG A 291 -14.29 4.41 -4.67
CA ARG A 291 -13.44 3.26 -4.35
C ARG A 291 -12.78 3.44 -3.00
N PHE A 292 -13.00 2.49 -2.10
CA PHE A 292 -12.21 2.36 -0.89
C PHE A 292 -10.86 1.76 -1.25
N LEU A 293 -9.82 2.58 -1.19
CA LEU A 293 -8.50 2.19 -1.67
C LEU A 293 -7.69 1.50 -0.58
N ILE A 294 -7.06 0.41 -0.98
CA ILE A 294 -6.16 -0.38 -0.14
C ILE A 294 -4.75 -0.39 -0.72
N ARG A 295 -3.78 -0.88 0.06
CA ARG A 295 -2.42 -1.10 -0.43
C ARG A 295 -2.38 -1.84 -1.78
N GLY A 296 -1.64 -1.25 -2.70
CA GLY A 296 -1.39 -1.75 -4.04
C GLY A 296 -2.53 -1.51 -5.03
N ASP A 297 -3.61 -0.82 -4.62
CA ASP A 297 -4.63 -0.35 -5.57
C ASP A 297 -4.06 0.76 -6.44
N VAL A 298 -4.41 0.69 -7.72
CA VAL A 298 -4.05 1.69 -8.71
C VAL A 298 -5.16 2.73 -8.83
N ILE A 299 -4.75 3.99 -8.85
CA ILE A 299 -5.56 5.17 -9.18
C ILE A 299 -5.18 5.58 -10.60
N ASN A 300 -6.19 5.77 -11.45
CA ASN A 300 -6.04 6.24 -12.83
C ASN A 300 -6.73 7.58 -12.98
#